data_AF-A0A2N3V166-F1
#
_entry.id   AF-A0A2N3V166-F1
#
_cell.length_a   1.000
_cell.length_b   1.000
_cell.length_c   1.000
_cell.angle_alpha   90.00
_cell.angle_beta   90.00
_cell.angle_gamma   90.00
#
_symmetry.space_group_name_H-M   'P 1'
#
loop_
_entity.id
_entity.type
_entity.pdbx_description
1 polymer ?
#
loop_
_entity_poly.entity_id
_entity_poly.type
_entity_poly.pdbx_seq_one_letter_code
_entity_poly.pdbx_strand_id
1 'polypeptide(L)'
;MTQKAILLIASTLGALSVMIGAFGAHALAPMLRATNRVETFETAVKYQMYHTLALLAVGLLLFKIEHPALQIAAWAFLIGIIIFSGSLYTLILTGVTWMGAITPIGGTAMIVGWAALFYAILKAL
;
A
#
# COMPACT_ATOMS: atom_id res chain seq x y z
N MET A 1 2.14 4.06 16.40
CA MET A 1 2.27 2.59 16.36
C MET A 1 3.65 2.20 16.85
N THR A 2 3.78 1.12 17.62
CA THR A 2 5.09 0.58 17.99
C THR A 2 5.78 -0.03 16.78
N GLN A 3 7.12 -0.15 16.83
CA GLN A 3 7.93 -0.79 15.78
C GLN A 3 7.43 -2.21 15.51
N LYS A 4 7.19 -2.98 16.59
CA LYS A 4 6.63 -4.33 16.50
C LYS A 4 5.31 -4.36 15.73
N ALA A 5 4.38 -3.45 16.02
CA ALA A 5 3.09 -3.41 15.33
C ALA A 5 3.27 -3.09 13.84
N ILE A 6 4.13 -2.12 13.49
CA ILE A 6 4.39 -1.75 12.09
C ILE A 6 4.97 -2.93 11.31
N LEU A 7 5.96 -3.63 11.88
CA LEU A 7 6.58 -4.79 11.25
C LEU A 7 5.60 -5.94 11.03
N LEU A 8 4.74 -6.23 12.02
CA LEU A 8 3.70 -7.26 11.89
C LEU A 8 2.67 -6.92 10.81
N ILE A 9 2.26 -5.65 10.72
CA ILE A 9 1.36 -5.17 9.67
C ILE A 9 2.03 -5.30 8.30
N ALA A 10 3.26 -4.82 8.16
CA ALA A 10 3.99 -4.85 6.89
C ALA A 10 4.24 -6.30 6.41
N SER A 11 4.65 -7.21 7.29
CA SER A 11 4.83 -8.62 6.93
C SER A 11 3.52 -9.28 6.48
N THR A 12 2.42 -8.95 7.16
CA THR A 12 1.08 -9.46 6.80
C THR A 12 0.62 -8.91 5.45
N LEU A 13 0.73 -7.60 5.24
CA LEU A 13 0.37 -6.96 3.97
C LEU A 13 1.24 -7.46 2.81
N GLY A 14 2.51 -7.80 3.09
CA GLY A 14 3.44 -8.33 2.09
C GLY A 14 3.01 -9.73 1.66
N ALA A 15 2.72 -10.61 2.62
CA ALA A 15 2.16 -11.92 2.34
C ALA A 15 0.85 -11.83 1.55
N LEU A 16 -0.08 -10.94 1.96
CA LEU A 16 -1.33 -10.71 1.25
C LEU A 16 -1.11 -10.20 -0.19
N SER A 17 -0.14 -9.32 -0.40
CA SER A 17 0.16 -8.78 -1.73
C SER A 17 0.66 -9.88 -2.67
N VAL A 18 1.52 -10.78 -2.18
CA VAL A 18 1.97 -11.96 -2.95
C VAL A 18 0.80 -12.89 -3.25
N MET A 19 -0.02 -13.21 -2.24
CA MET A 19 -1.19 -14.08 -2.41
C MET A 19 -2.17 -13.52 -3.45
N ILE A 20 -2.53 -12.24 -3.33
CA ILE A 20 -3.43 -11.57 -4.27
C ILE A 20 -2.81 -11.54 -5.67
N GLY A 21 -1.53 -11.17 -5.81
CA GLY A 21 -0.85 -11.15 -7.10
C GLY A 21 -0.83 -12.52 -7.80
N ALA A 22 -0.48 -13.58 -7.07
CA ALA A 22 -0.47 -14.94 -7.60
C ALA A 22 -1.88 -15.40 -8.00
N PHE A 23 -2.88 -15.14 -7.16
CA PHE A 23 -4.29 -15.45 -7.43
C PHE A 23 -4.81 -14.68 -8.65
N GLY A 24 -4.41 -13.42 -8.80
CA GLY A 24 -4.64 -12.57 -9.97
C GLY A 24 -4.16 -13.18 -11.27
N ALA A 25 -2.88 -13.59 -11.29
CA ALA A 25 -2.21 -14.11 -12.48
C ALA A 25 -2.76 -15.47 -12.95
N HIS A 26 -3.32 -16.28 -12.04
CA HIS A 26 -3.78 -17.64 -12.35
C HIS A 26 -5.31 -17.73 -12.35
N ALA A 27 -5.94 -17.52 -11.19
CA ALA A 27 -7.38 -17.76 -11.00
C ALA A 27 -8.25 -16.65 -11.57
N LEU A 28 -7.84 -15.38 -11.45
CA LEU A 28 -8.61 -14.23 -11.92
C LEU A 28 -8.34 -13.85 -13.38
N ALA A 29 -7.30 -14.40 -14.01
CA ALA A 29 -6.85 -13.95 -15.33
C ALA A 29 -7.95 -13.97 -16.42
N PRO A 30 -8.83 -14.99 -16.53
CA PRO A 30 -9.94 -14.96 -17.49
C PRO A 30 -10.91 -13.79 -17.25
N MET A 31 -11.29 -13.54 -15.99
CA MET A 31 -12.20 -12.46 -15.61
C MET A 31 -11.58 -11.08 -15.86
N LEU A 32 -10.30 -10.91 -15.51
CA LEU A 32 -9.57 -9.65 -15.71
C LEU A 32 -9.46 -9.30 -17.20
N ARG A 33 -9.24 -10.30 -18.07
CA ARG A 33 -9.22 -10.08 -19.53
C ARG A 33 -10.61 -9.75 -20.07
N ALA A 34 -11.64 -10.50 -19.67
CA ALA A 34 -13.02 -10.27 -20.11
C ALA A 34 -13.55 -8.89 -19.71
N THR A 35 -13.08 -8.33 -18.60
CA THR A 35 -13.50 -7.01 -18.10
C THR A 35 -12.53 -5.88 -18.47
N ASN A 36 -11.45 -6.16 -19.19
CA ASN A 36 -10.38 -5.21 -19.51
C ASN A 36 -9.76 -4.52 -18.26
N ARG A 37 -9.42 -5.33 -17.24
CA ARG A 37 -8.96 -4.85 -15.92
C ARG A 37 -7.58 -5.37 -15.49
N VAL A 38 -6.85 -6.00 -16.40
CA VAL A 38 -5.51 -6.56 -16.11
C VAL A 38 -4.58 -5.48 -15.57
N GLU A 39 -4.46 -4.34 -16.25
CA GLU A 39 -3.55 -3.25 -15.83
C GLU A 39 -3.98 -2.61 -14.50
N THR A 40 -5.28 -2.42 -14.28
CA THR A 40 -5.83 -1.89 -13.03
C THR A 40 -5.49 -2.82 -11.86
N PHE A 41 -5.63 -4.13 -12.07
CA PHE A 41 -5.28 -5.14 -11.08
C PHE A 41 -3.79 -5.13 -10.75
N GLU A 42 -2.94 -5.13 -11.78
CA GLU A 42 -1.49 -5.05 -11.59
C GLU A 42 -1.08 -3.78 -10.84
N THR A 43 -1.70 -2.64 -11.15
CA THR A 43 -1.45 -1.38 -10.48
C THR A 43 -1.80 -1.47 -9.00
N ALA A 44 -2.96 -2.04 -8.65
CA ALA A 44 -3.37 -2.23 -7.26
C ALA A 44 -2.38 -3.10 -6.48
N VAL A 45 -1.96 -4.24 -7.05
CA VAL A 45 -0.99 -5.15 -6.42
C VAL A 45 0.39 -4.50 -6.26
N LYS A 46 0.89 -3.82 -7.30
CA LYS A 46 2.19 -3.13 -7.27
C LYS A 46 2.21 -2.03 -6.21
N TYR A 47 1.17 -1.20 -6.15
CA TYR A 47 1.09 -0.13 -5.15
C TYR A 47 0.95 -0.66 -3.73
N GLN A 48 0.20 -1.75 -3.52
CA GLN A 48 0.18 -2.46 -2.22
C GLN A 48 1.59 -2.92 -1.84
N MET A 49 2.30 -3.62 -2.74
CA MET A 49 3.62 -4.18 -2.43
C MET A 49 4.64 -3.08 -2.13
N TYR A 50 4.77 -2.07 -2.99
CA TYR A 50 5.78 -1.02 -2.83
C TYR A 50 5.62 -0.25 -1.52
N HIS A 51 4.39 0.12 -1.17
CA HIS A 51 4.14 0.87 0.06
C HIS A 51 4.16 -0.04 1.30
N THR A 52 3.93 -1.34 1.14
CA THR A 52 4.19 -2.32 2.19
C THR A 52 5.68 -2.43 2.50
N LEU A 53 6.53 -2.46 1.47
CA LEU A 53 7.99 -2.48 1.65
C LEU A 53 8.48 -1.16 2.27
N ALA A 54 7.90 -0.02 1.87
CA ALA A 54 8.17 1.27 2.51
C ALA A 54 7.76 1.25 3.99
N LEU A 55 6.58 0.71 4.32
CA LEU A 55 6.12 0.55 5.70
C LEU A 55 7.04 -0.38 6.53
N LEU A 56 7.53 -1.47 5.93
CA LEU A 56 8.53 -2.34 6.55
C LEU A 56 9.80 -1.56 6.88
N ALA A 57 10.32 -0.78 5.92
CA ALA A 57 11.49 0.06 6.11
C ALA A 57 11.29 1.10 7.23
N VAL A 58 10.12 1.74 7.31
CA VAL A 58 9.77 2.66 8.41
C VAL A 58 9.81 1.93 9.76
N GLY A 59 9.25 0.72 9.85
CA GLY A 59 9.29 -0.10 11.06
C GLY A 59 10.71 -0.43 11.51
N LEU A 60 11.61 -0.72 10.56
CA LEU A 60 13.04 -0.96 10.82
C LEU A 60 13.79 0.32 11.23
N LEU A 61 13.51 1.45 10.59
CA LEU A 61 14.15 2.73 10.90
C LEU A 61 13.83 3.23 12.31
N LEU A 62 12.62 2.95 12.81
CA LEU A 62 12.21 3.33 14.16
C LEU A 62 13.00 2.62 15.29
N PHE A 63 13.86 1.64 14.99
CA PHE A 63 14.83 1.12 15.97
C PHE A 63 16.07 2.00 16.12
N LYS A 64 16.34 2.87 15.14
CA LYS A 64 17.52 3.75 15.12
C LYS A 64 17.15 5.22 15.29
N ILE A 65 15.96 5.60 14.83
CA ILE A 65 15.52 6.98 14.73
C ILE A 65 14.18 7.11 15.45
N GLU A 66 14.13 7.94 16.47
CA GLU A 66 12.88 8.35 17.11
C GLU A 66 12.50 9.75 16.62
N HIS A 67 11.75 9.81 15.52
CA HIS A 67 11.25 11.07 14.96
C HIS A 67 9.74 10.98 14.65
N PRO A 68 8.91 11.97 15.07
CA PRO A 68 7.45 11.92 14.89
C PRO A 68 7.00 11.72 13.43
N ALA A 69 7.75 12.24 12.46
CA ALA A 69 7.41 12.08 11.05
C ALA A 69 7.48 10.62 10.55
N LEU A 70 8.22 9.73 11.21
CA LEU A 70 8.16 8.29 10.89
C LEU A 70 6.81 7.67 11.26
N GLN A 71 6.14 8.17 12.31
CA GLN A 71 4.79 7.73 12.65
C GLN A 71 3.76 8.22 11.63
N ILE A 72 3.93 9.45 11.14
CA ILE A 72 3.13 9.99 10.03
C ILE A 72 3.33 9.12 8.79
N ALA A 73 4.57 8.80 8.44
CA ALA A 73 4.88 7.94 7.30
C ALA A 73 4.21 6.56 7.41
N ALA A 74 4.30 5.92 8.58
CA ALA A 74 3.72 4.60 8.82
C ALA A 74 2.19 4.60 8.64
N TRP A 75 1.49 5.57 9.24
CA TRP A 75 0.04 5.68 9.09
C TRP A 75 -0.38 6.04 7.67
N ALA A 76 0.33 6.96 7.04
CA ALA A 76 0.02 7.44 5.69
C ALA A 76 0.19 6.32 4.65
N PHE A 77 1.23 5.48 4.76
CA PHE A 77 1.36 4.29 3.92
C PHE A 77 0.27 3.26 4.18
N LEU A 78 -0.04 2.96 5.45
CA LEU A 78 -1.09 1.98 5.78
C LEU A 78 -2.46 2.40 5.24
N ILE A 79 -2.88 3.64 5.52
CA ILE A 79 -4.13 4.21 5.02
C ILE A 79 -4.11 4.27 3.50
N GLY A 80 -3.00 4.70 2.91
CA GLY A 80 -2.81 4.73 1.47
C GLY A 80 -3.01 3.37 0.83
N ILE A 81 -2.43 2.30 1.39
CA ILE A 81 -2.56 0.93 0.87
C ILE A 81 -4.03 0.50 0.89
N ILE A 82 -4.71 0.69 2.03
CA ILE A 82 -6.10 0.29 2.23
C ILE A 82 -7.01 1.03 1.24
N ILE A 83 -6.86 2.35 1.12
CA ILE A 83 -7.73 3.17 0.27
C ILE A 83 -7.39 2.98 -1.20
N PHE A 84 -6.12 3.14 -1.60
CA PHE A 84 -5.71 3.05 -3.00
C PHE A 84 -5.92 1.65 -3.56
N SER A 85 -5.29 0.64 -2.95
CA SER A 85 -5.31 -0.73 -3.49
C SER A 85 -6.66 -1.38 -3.23
N GLY A 86 -7.25 -1.17 -2.04
CA GLY A 86 -8.57 -1.71 -1.70
C GLY A 86 -9.70 -1.16 -2.57
N SER A 87 -9.66 0.13 -2.93
CA SER A 87 -10.66 0.69 -3.87
C SER A 87 -10.54 0.08 -5.26
N LEU A 88 -9.32 -0.11 -5.77
CA LEU A 88 -9.10 -0.78 -7.06
C LEU A 88 -9.52 -2.26 -7.02
N TYR A 89 -9.19 -3.01 -5.95
CA TYR A 89 -9.67 -4.39 -5.81
C TYR A 89 -11.20 -4.45 -5.78
N THR A 90 -11.85 -3.54 -5.04
CA THR A 90 -13.31 -3.46 -4.99
C THR A 90 -13.89 -3.15 -6.37
N LEU A 91 -13.34 -2.15 -7.07
CA LEU A 91 -13.69 -1.82 -8.44
C LEU A 91 -13.64 -3.07 -9.32
N ILE A 92 -12.52 -3.79 -9.27
CA ILE A 92 -12.24 -4.97 -10.11
C ILE A 92 -13.24 -6.10 -9.85
N LEU A 93 -13.51 -6.42 -8.60
CA LEU A 93 -14.36 -7.55 -8.23
C LEU A 93 -15.86 -7.26 -8.38
N THR A 94 -16.28 -6.02 -8.14
CA THR A 94 -17.72 -5.68 -8.08
C THR A 94 -18.24 -4.98 -9.32
N GLY A 95 -17.36 -4.39 -10.13
CA GLY A 95 -17.79 -3.56 -11.27
C GLY A 95 -18.06 -2.10 -10.91
N VAL A 96 -18.10 -1.73 -9.63
CA VAL A 96 -18.53 -0.41 -9.16
C VAL A 96 -17.50 0.68 -9.50
N THR A 97 -17.76 1.44 -10.56
CA THR A 97 -16.79 2.35 -11.18
C THR A 97 -16.39 3.56 -10.34
N TRP A 98 -17.29 4.08 -9.50
CA TRP A 98 -17.00 5.25 -8.65
C TRP A 98 -15.93 4.97 -7.59
N MET A 99 -15.64 3.70 -7.29
CA MET A 99 -14.50 3.32 -6.44
C MET A 99 -13.17 3.85 -6.98
N GLY A 100 -13.02 3.97 -8.32
CA GLY A 100 -11.84 4.57 -8.94
C GLY A 100 -11.64 6.05 -8.59
N ALA A 101 -12.72 6.77 -8.27
CA ALA A 101 -12.63 8.18 -7.83
C ALA A 101 -12.14 8.33 -6.39
N ILE A 102 -12.19 7.25 -5.59
CA ILE A 102 -11.63 7.21 -4.23
C ILE A 102 -10.12 6.96 -4.24
N THR A 103 -9.63 6.23 -5.25
CA THR A 103 -8.21 5.84 -5.38
C THR A 103 -7.22 7.01 -5.21
N PRO A 104 -7.45 8.22 -5.76
CA PRO A 104 -6.56 9.37 -5.56
C PRO A 104 -6.35 9.78 -4.10
N ILE A 105 -7.34 9.58 -3.23
CA ILE A 105 -7.22 9.88 -1.79
C ILE A 105 -6.12 9.01 -1.16
N GLY A 106 -6.10 7.72 -1.51
CA GLY A 106 -5.05 6.81 -1.08
C GLY A 106 -3.68 7.18 -1.67
N GLY A 107 -3.65 7.64 -2.92
CA GLY A 107 -2.43 8.13 -3.57
C GLY A 107 -1.84 9.36 -2.86
N THR A 108 -2.68 10.31 -2.47
CA THR A 108 -2.26 11.48 -1.66
C THR A 108 -1.70 11.05 -0.31
N ALA A 109 -2.33 10.07 0.37
CA ALA A 109 -1.79 9.52 1.61
C ALA A 109 -0.40 8.88 1.40
N MET A 110 -0.21 8.12 0.32
CA MET A 110 1.10 7.56 -0.03
C MET A 110 2.16 8.64 -0.27
N ILE A 111 1.81 9.73 -0.97
CA ILE A 111 2.71 10.88 -1.20
C ILE A 111 3.12 11.51 0.14
N VAL A 112 2.15 11.75 1.03
CA VAL A 112 2.43 12.25 2.40
C VAL A 112 3.36 11.29 3.15
N GLY A 113 3.17 9.98 2.98
CA GLY A 113 4.04 8.98 3.59
C GLY A 113 5.49 9.09 3.16
N TRP A 114 5.74 9.22 1.85
CA TRP A 114 7.09 9.41 1.31
C TRP A 114 7.69 10.76 1.74
N ALA A 115 6.92 11.84 1.71
CA ALA A 115 7.39 13.15 2.15
C ALA A 115 7.76 13.17 3.64
N ALA A 116 6.96 12.50 4.49
CA ALA A 116 7.22 12.39 5.92
C ALA A 116 8.47 11.52 6.21
N LEU A 117 8.66 10.42 5.47
CA LEU A 117 9.86 9.59 5.55
C LEU A 117 11.11 10.38 5.13
N PHE A 118 11.05 11.10 4.01
CA PHE A 118 12.12 11.99 3.56
C PHE A 118 12.47 13.03 4.64
N TYR A 119 11.46 13.71 5.19
CA TYR A 119 11.67 14.74 6.21
C TYR A 119 12.27 14.16 7.51
N ALA A 120 11.82 12.98 7.94
CA ALA A 120 12.38 12.31 9.10
C ALA A 120 13.87 11.99 8.90
N ILE A 121 14.23 11.43 7.74
CA ILE A 121 15.61 11.11 7.41
C ILE A 121 16.46 12.38 7.39
N LEU A 122 16.01 13.43 6.70
CA LEU A 122 16.72 14.70 6.59
C LEU A 122 17.00 15.37 7.94
N LYS A 123 16.15 15.16 8.94
CA LYS A 123 16.25 15.81 10.25
C LYS A 123 16.91 14.95 11.33
N ALA A 124 16.96 13.64 11.13
CA ALA A 124 17.42 12.71 12.16
C ALA A 124 18.63 11.88 11.76
N LEU A 125 19.09 11.97 10.50
CA LEU A 125 20.37 11.45 9.99
C LEU A 125 21.20 12.61 9.44
#